data_AF-A0A3N0XWS8-F1
#
_entry.id   AF-A0A3N0XWS8-F1
#
_cell.length_a   1.000
_cell.length_b   1.000
_cell.length_c   1.000
_cell.angle_alpha   90.00
_cell.angle_beta   90.00
_cell.angle_gamma   90.00
#
_symmetry.space_group_name_H-M   'P 1'
#
loop_
_entity.id
_entity.type
_entity.pdbx_description
1 polymer ?
#
loop_
_entity_poly.entity_id
_entity_poly.type
_entity_poly.pdbx_seq_one_letter_code
_entity_poly.pdbx_strand_id
1 'polypeptide(L)'
;MNGIIPKSKAKGTDFCGVNNYYYIIRSDLGYYMQSSNFNKGLDISIFSLHPACQNGDHYLGHEDGYFYIITGSSYRRVTDLTADSSAVAYSLHPNCQGGDHYLSAFGKFYIIFKGKGTYRRTTNMNRDSDAVEYDLHPNCRDGLYYWGLPNHYYFLKPASKWGVEYYKCTDLSEDECTDVYSVHPDVLNFLPGGLEPSD
;
A
#
# COMPACT_ATOMS: atom_id res chain seq x y z
N MET A 1 23.22 3.62 6.41
CA MET A 1 21.81 3.58 5.97
C MET A 1 21.48 4.67 4.96
N ASN A 2 21.54 4.33 3.67
CA ASN A 2 20.71 5.00 2.66
C ASN A 2 19.28 4.48 2.89
N GLY A 3 18.51 5.16 3.73
CA GLY A 3 17.20 4.67 4.19
C GLY A 3 16.25 4.27 3.05
N ILE A 4 15.20 3.51 3.40
CA ILE A 4 14.20 3.01 2.46
C ILE A 4 13.72 4.12 1.52
N ILE A 5 13.76 3.84 0.22
CA ILE A 5 13.37 4.82 -0.79
C ILE A 5 11.84 4.99 -0.70
N PRO A 6 11.31 6.22 -0.53
CA PRO A 6 9.87 6.46 -0.47
C PRO A 6 9.19 6.13 -1.80
N LYS A 7 7.90 5.78 -1.75
CA LYS A 7 7.09 5.49 -2.96
C LYS A 7 7.22 6.56 -4.05
N SER A 8 7.26 7.84 -3.67
CA SER A 8 7.39 8.96 -4.62
C SER A 8 8.66 8.92 -5.47
N LYS A 9 9.68 8.14 -5.07
CA LYS A 9 10.93 7.93 -5.80
C LYS A 9 11.12 6.47 -6.26
N ALA A 10 10.26 5.56 -5.84
CA ALA A 10 10.32 4.12 -6.12
C ALA A 10 9.13 3.69 -6.98
N LYS A 11 9.08 4.16 -8.22
CA LYS A 11 8.04 3.76 -9.19
C LYS A 11 7.98 2.24 -9.31
N GLY A 12 6.77 1.68 -9.38
CA GLY A 12 6.56 0.24 -9.43
C GLY A 12 6.64 -0.47 -8.07
N THR A 13 6.93 0.25 -6.97
CA THR A 13 6.83 -0.31 -5.61
C THR A 13 5.55 0.14 -4.93
N ASP A 14 4.84 -0.80 -4.31
CA ASP A 14 3.71 -0.47 -3.44
C ASP A 14 3.47 -1.52 -2.36
N PHE A 15 2.67 -1.17 -1.36
CA PHE A 15 2.24 -2.07 -0.31
C PHE A 15 0.74 -2.24 -0.39
N CYS A 16 0.26 -3.47 -0.20
CA CYS A 16 -1.17 -3.71 -0.08
C CYS A 16 -1.48 -4.87 0.86
N GLY A 17 -2.76 -5.06 1.16
CA GLY A 17 -3.23 -6.14 2.03
C GLY A 17 -4.54 -6.72 1.51
N VAL A 18 -4.67 -8.04 1.60
CA VAL A 18 -5.89 -8.79 1.28
C VAL A 18 -6.06 -9.87 2.33
N ASN A 19 -7.24 -9.94 2.94
CA ASN A 19 -7.55 -10.84 4.05
C ASN A 19 -6.56 -10.64 5.22
N ASN A 20 -5.71 -11.65 5.49
CA ASN A 20 -4.70 -11.64 6.55
C ASN A 20 -3.27 -11.54 6.00
N TYR A 21 -3.10 -11.27 4.71
CA TYR A 21 -1.80 -11.23 4.05
C TYR A 21 -1.42 -9.81 3.67
N TYR A 22 -0.14 -9.54 3.86
CA TYR A 22 0.57 -8.34 3.49
C TYR A 22 1.32 -8.61 2.19
N TYR A 23 1.36 -7.61 1.31
CA TYR A 23 2.03 -7.71 0.04
C TYR A 23 2.95 -6.52 -0.19
N ILE A 24 4.13 -6.78 -0.74
CA ILE A 24 4.97 -5.76 -1.35
C ILE A 24 5.01 -6.05 -2.84
N ILE A 25 4.52 -5.11 -3.63
CA ILE A 25 4.55 -5.18 -5.08
C ILE A 25 5.87 -4.57 -5.55
N ARG A 26 6.62 -5.31 -6.37
CA ARG A 26 7.82 -4.84 -7.10
C ARG A 26 7.57 -5.00 -8.59
N SER A 27 6.62 -4.22 -9.08
CA SER A 27 6.25 -4.21 -10.50
C SER A 27 7.39 -3.76 -11.40
N ASP A 28 8.32 -2.97 -10.88
CA ASP A 28 9.57 -2.61 -11.57
C ASP A 28 10.45 -3.84 -11.86
N LEU A 29 10.33 -4.89 -11.05
CA LEU A 29 11.01 -6.17 -11.24
C LEU A 29 10.10 -7.27 -11.80
N GLY A 30 8.80 -7.06 -11.84
CA GLY A 30 7.83 -8.08 -12.26
C GLY A 30 7.53 -9.15 -11.21
N TYR A 31 7.69 -8.85 -9.92
CA TYR A 31 7.39 -9.78 -8.81
C TYR A 31 6.61 -9.10 -7.68
N TYR A 32 6.02 -9.91 -6.81
CA TYR A 32 5.53 -9.44 -5.52
C TYR A 32 5.87 -10.43 -4.41
N MET A 33 6.06 -9.90 -3.21
CA MET A 33 6.20 -10.68 -1.98
C MET A 33 4.84 -10.74 -1.29
N GLN A 34 4.51 -11.90 -0.72
CA GLN A 34 3.41 -12.12 0.21
C GLN A 34 3.98 -12.56 1.56
N SER A 35 3.40 -12.09 2.67
CA SER A 35 3.72 -12.55 4.03
C SER A 35 2.48 -12.41 4.92
N SER A 36 2.35 -13.27 5.93
CA SER A 36 1.31 -13.14 6.95
C SER A 36 1.72 -12.18 8.08
N ASN A 37 3.00 -11.81 8.16
CA ASN A 37 3.52 -10.92 9.20
C ASN A 37 4.90 -10.35 8.83
N PHE A 38 4.98 -9.05 8.50
CA PHE A 38 6.24 -8.38 8.19
C PHE A 38 7.19 -8.17 9.37
N ASN A 39 6.69 -8.19 10.61
CA ASN A 39 7.55 -8.08 11.80
C ASN A 39 8.34 -9.37 12.06
N LYS A 40 7.69 -10.51 11.86
CA LYS A 40 8.26 -11.84 12.12
C LYS A 40 8.81 -12.52 10.87
N GLY A 41 8.57 -11.97 9.69
CA GLY A 41 8.98 -12.57 8.41
C GLY A 41 8.30 -13.91 8.14
N LEU A 42 7.03 -14.07 8.55
CA LEU A 42 6.34 -15.35 8.44
C LEU A 42 5.77 -15.58 7.05
N ASP A 43 5.82 -16.83 6.60
CA ASP A 43 5.22 -17.33 5.36
C ASP A 43 5.61 -16.51 4.12
N ILE A 44 6.86 -16.01 4.09
CA ILE A 44 7.35 -15.21 2.96
C ILE A 44 7.37 -16.08 1.71
N SER A 45 6.62 -15.65 0.70
CA SER A 45 6.62 -16.23 -0.63
C SER A 45 6.74 -15.13 -1.67
N ILE A 46 7.51 -15.38 -2.73
CA ILE A 46 7.70 -14.45 -3.84
C ILE A 46 7.09 -15.06 -5.09
N PHE A 47 6.26 -14.28 -5.77
CA PHE A 47 5.52 -14.70 -6.96
C PHE A 47 5.81 -13.77 -8.13
N SER A 48 5.69 -14.30 -9.34
CA SER A 48 5.77 -13.48 -10.56
C SER A 48 4.48 -12.67 -10.73
N LEU A 49 4.61 -11.40 -11.10
CA LEU A 49 3.49 -10.59 -11.56
C LEU A 49 3.20 -10.91 -13.01
N HIS A 50 1.93 -11.16 -13.33
CA HIS A 50 1.49 -11.24 -14.72
C HIS A 50 1.88 -9.95 -15.46
N PRO A 51 2.37 -10.01 -16.72
CA PRO A 51 2.77 -8.81 -17.46
C PRO A 51 1.68 -7.73 -17.52
N ALA A 52 0.42 -8.15 -17.59
CA ALA A 52 -0.72 -7.23 -17.63
C ALA A 52 -1.01 -6.55 -16.27
N CYS A 53 -0.49 -7.09 -15.17
CA CYS A 53 -0.60 -6.55 -13.81
C CYS A 53 0.62 -5.68 -13.44
N GLN A 54 1.57 -5.50 -14.35
CA GLN A 54 2.73 -4.65 -14.15
C GLN A 54 2.45 -3.20 -14.58
N ASN A 55 3.31 -2.27 -14.14
CA ASN A 55 3.33 -0.85 -14.44
C ASN A 55 2.12 -0.07 -13.92
N GLY A 56 1.49 -0.54 -12.85
CA GLY A 56 0.54 0.26 -12.07
C GLY A 56 1.25 1.39 -11.33
N ASP A 57 0.61 2.55 -11.27
CA ASP A 57 1.01 3.67 -10.42
C ASP A 57 0.78 3.34 -8.95
N HIS A 58 -0.33 2.65 -8.66
CA HIS A 58 -0.68 2.16 -7.32
C HIS A 58 -1.27 0.76 -7.34
N TYR A 59 -1.08 0.05 -6.22
CA TYR A 59 -1.65 -1.25 -5.96
C TYR A 59 -2.31 -1.26 -4.60
N LEU A 60 -3.56 -1.72 -4.54
CA LEU A 60 -4.26 -1.96 -3.28
C LEU A 60 -5.05 -3.25 -3.35
N GLY A 61 -5.25 -3.87 -2.19
CA GLY A 61 -6.16 -4.98 -2.01
C GLY A 61 -7.40 -4.51 -1.26
N HIS A 62 -8.51 -5.21 -1.40
CA HIS A 62 -9.75 -4.93 -0.68
C HIS A 62 -10.30 -6.23 -0.06
N GLU A 63 -11.16 -6.11 0.95
CA GLU A 63 -11.80 -7.24 1.64
C GLU A 63 -12.73 -8.07 0.75
N ASP A 64 -12.98 -7.62 -0.48
CA ASP A 64 -13.76 -8.36 -1.49
C ASP A 64 -12.91 -9.44 -2.20
N GLY A 65 -11.63 -9.57 -1.82
CA GLY A 65 -10.69 -10.53 -2.39
C GLY A 65 -10.04 -10.06 -3.69
N TYR A 66 -10.27 -8.82 -4.13
CA TYR A 66 -9.67 -8.29 -5.34
C TYR A 66 -8.47 -7.39 -5.05
N PHE A 67 -7.54 -7.40 -6.00
CA PHE A 67 -6.51 -6.40 -6.17
C PHE A 67 -6.95 -5.36 -7.19
N TYR A 68 -6.60 -4.12 -6.92
CA TYR A 68 -6.88 -2.94 -7.72
C TYR A 68 -5.54 -2.34 -8.15
N ILE A 69 -5.36 -2.21 -9.46
CA ILE A 69 -4.14 -1.69 -10.09
C ILE A 69 -4.52 -0.38 -10.75
N ILE A 70 -4.05 0.73 -10.20
CA ILE A 70 -4.35 2.07 -10.70
C ILE A 70 -3.31 2.47 -11.74
N THR A 71 -3.77 3.01 -12.86
CA THR A 71 -2.92 3.58 -13.92
C THR A 71 -3.58 4.86 -14.43
N GLY A 72 -2.97 6.01 -14.15
CA GLY A 72 -3.50 7.32 -14.46
C GLY A 72 -4.90 7.54 -13.85
N SER A 73 -5.90 7.75 -14.72
CA SER A 73 -7.28 8.05 -14.33
C SER A 73 -8.19 6.81 -14.27
N SER A 74 -7.62 5.61 -14.27
CA SER A 74 -8.37 4.35 -14.35
C SER A 74 -7.77 3.32 -13.41
N TYR A 75 -8.54 2.27 -13.13
CA TYR A 75 -8.04 1.10 -12.42
C TYR A 75 -8.52 -0.19 -13.07
N ARG A 76 -7.67 -1.21 -12.98
CA ARG A 76 -8.02 -2.60 -13.27
C ARG A 76 -8.25 -3.34 -11.96
N ARG A 77 -9.21 -4.24 -11.95
CA ARG A 77 -9.49 -5.13 -10.83
C ARG A 77 -9.21 -6.58 -11.23
N VAL A 78 -8.43 -7.32 -10.44
CA VAL A 78 -8.08 -8.73 -10.63
C VAL A 78 -8.19 -9.51 -9.33
N THR A 79 -8.43 -10.82 -9.38
CA THR A 79 -8.45 -11.70 -8.18
C THR A 79 -7.09 -12.33 -7.88
N ASP A 80 -6.20 -12.33 -8.87
CA ASP A 80 -4.91 -12.99 -8.83
C ASP A 80 -3.91 -12.11 -9.58
N LEU A 81 -2.79 -11.75 -8.95
CA LEU A 81 -1.77 -10.92 -9.57
C LEU A 81 -0.86 -11.72 -10.54
N THR A 82 -0.93 -13.05 -10.52
CA THR A 82 -0.19 -13.96 -11.41
C THR A 82 -0.95 -14.26 -12.72
N ALA A 83 -2.22 -13.86 -12.82
CA ALA A 83 -3.08 -14.03 -13.99
C ALA A 83 -3.88 -12.74 -14.30
N ASP A 84 -4.48 -12.66 -15.49
CA ASP A 84 -5.33 -11.52 -15.90
C ASP A 84 -6.72 -11.99 -16.40
N SER A 85 -7.07 -13.25 -16.18
CA SER A 85 -8.23 -13.91 -16.79
C SER A 85 -9.60 -13.34 -16.33
N SER A 86 -9.65 -12.63 -15.21
CA SER A 86 -10.86 -12.04 -14.63
C SER A 86 -10.84 -10.51 -14.59
N ALA A 87 -9.94 -9.89 -15.35
CA ALA A 87 -9.70 -8.45 -15.29
C ALA A 87 -10.90 -7.63 -15.79
N VAL A 88 -11.30 -6.65 -14.99
CA VAL A 88 -12.25 -5.61 -15.40
C VAL A 88 -11.63 -4.24 -15.15
N ALA A 89 -11.72 -3.35 -16.12
CA ALA A 89 -11.23 -1.99 -16.03
C ALA A 89 -12.37 -0.99 -15.81
N TYR A 90 -12.11 0.02 -15.00
CA TYR A 90 -13.04 1.10 -14.68
C TYR A 90 -12.29 2.43 -14.70
N SER A 91 -13.01 3.51 -14.98
CA SER A 91 -12.51 4.85 -14.74
C SER A 91 -12.58 5.17 -13.25
N LEU A 92 -11.58 5.89 -12.73
CA LEU A 92 -11.68 6.53 -11.43
C LEU A 92 -12.57 7.77 -11.55
N HIS A 93 -13.40 8.01 -10.54
CA HIS A 93 -14.06 9.30 -10.38
C HIS A 93 -13.00 10.41 -10.29
N PRO A 94 -13.20 11.62 -10.84
CA PRO A 94 -12.21 12.71 -10.77
C PRO A 94 -11.68 13.00 -9.37
N ASN A 95 -12.54 12.95 -8.34
CA ASN A 95 -12.14 13.15 -6.93
C ASN A 95 -11.30 12.00 -6.36
N CYS A 96 -11.28 10.85 -7.02
CA CYS A 96 -10.50 9.67 -6.62
C CYS A 96 -9.18 9.55 -7.38
N GLN A 97 -8.80 10.55 -8.17
CA GLN A 97 -7.56 10.56 -8.96
C GLN A 97 -6.46 11.37 -8.26
N GLY A 98 -5.21 11.09 -8.59
CA GLY A 98 -4.05 11.88 -8.17
C GLY A 98 -3.68 11.76 -6.69
N GLY A 99 -4.08 10.68 -6.03
CA GLY A 99 -3.62 10.36 -4.68
C GLY A 99 -2.13 10.01 -4.65
N ASP A 100 -1.44 10.34 -3.56
CA ASP A 100 -0.07 9.92 -3.31
C ASP A 100 -0.01 8.43 -2.90
N HIS A 101 -1.04 7.96 -2.20
CA HIS A 101 -1.23 6.56 -1.82
C HIS A 101 -2.70 6.15 -1.88
N TYR A 102 -2.93 4.87 -2.12
CA TYR A 102 -4.24 4.25 -2.15
C TYR A 102 -4.21 3.00 -1.29
N LEU A 103 -5.24 2.79 -0.48
CA LEU A 103 -5.38 1.60 0.36
C LEU A 103 -6.87 1.29 0.59
N SER A 104 -7.13 0.12 1.19
CA SER A 104 -8.45 -0.24 1.71
C SER A 104 -8.34 -0.76 3.13
N ALA A 105 -9.34 -0.41 3.94
CA ALA A 105 -9.61 -0.96 5.27
C ALA A 105 -11.09 -0.73 5.58
N PHE A 106 -11.65 -1.38 6.60
CA PHE A 106 -13.02 -1.14 7.08
C PHE A 106 -14.10 -1.16 5.98
N GLY A 107 -13.92 -2.00 4.95
CA GLY A 107 -14.78 -2.07 3.76
C GLY A 107 -14.89 -0.78 2.94
N LYS A 108 -13.88 0.10 2.98
CA LYS A 108 -13.80 1.34 2.21
C LYS A 108 -12.46 1.47 1.50
N PHE A 109 -12.41 2.39 0.54
CA PHE A 109 -11.19 2.84 -0.13
C PHE A 109 -10.73 4.16 0.45
N TYR A 110 -9.42 4.33 0.56
CA TYR A 110 -8.78 5.52 1.13
C TYR A 110 -7.73 6.03 0.16
N ILE A 111 -7.73 7.34 -0.05
CA ILE A 111 -6.88 8.04 -1.00
C ILE A 111 -6.18 9.15 -0.24
N ILE A 112 -4.87 9.02 -0.06
CA ILE A 112 -4.07 9.95 0.74
C ILE A 112 -3.52 11.03 -0.19
N PHE A 113 -3.76 12.29 0.16
CA PHE A 113 -3.20 13.46 -0.52
C PHE A 113 -2.21 14.16 0.42
N LYS A 114 -0.97 13.66 0.47
CA LYS A 114 0.10 14.17 1.35
C LYS A 114 0.36 15.66 1.14
N GLY A 115 0.26 16.15 -0.10
CA GLY A 115 0.41 17.58 -0.41
C GLY A 115 -0.66 18.45 0.26
N LYS A 116 -1.91 17.98 0.28
CA LYS A 116 -3.05 18.66 0.91
C LYS A 116 -3.10 18.45 2.43
N GLY A 117 -2.51 17.37 2.92
CA GLY A 117 -2.65 16.97 4.32
C GLY A 117 -4.04 16.40 4.63
N THR A 118 -4.70 15.81 3.64
CA THR A 118 -6.02 15.20 3.78
C THR A 118 -6.01 13.78 3.24
N TYR A 119 -7.01 12.99 3.61
CA TYR A 119 -7.33 11.75 2.92
C TYR A 119 -8.83 11.67 2.63
N ARG A 120 -9.16 11.05 1.50
CA ARG A 120 -10.54 10.81 1.07
C ARG A 120 -10.90 9.36 1.33
N ARG A 121 -12.08 9.13 1.92
CA ARG A 121 -12.68 7.81 2.10
C ARG A 121 -13.89 7.67 1.19
N THR A 122 -14.04 6.56 0.46
CA THR A 122 -15.20 6.26 -0.40
C THR A 122 -15.55 4.78 -0.39
N THR A 123 -16.80 4.42 -0.66
CA THR A 123 -17.24 3.03 -0.90
C THR A 123 -16.97 2.55 -2.33
N ASN A 124 -16.73 3.45 -3.27
CA ASN A 124 -16.54 3.09 -4.68
C ASN A 124 -15.71 4.15 -5.40
N MET A 125 -14.48 3.82 -5.80
CA MET A 125 -13.58 4.76 -6.45
C MET A 125 -14.00 5.19 -7.87
N ASN A 126 -14.91 4.48 -8.54
CA ASN A 126 -15.47 4.86 -9.85
C ASN A 126 -16.60 5.91 -9.71
N ARG A 127 -17.32 5.90 -8.59
CA ARG A 127 -18.48 6.76 -8.36
C ARG A 127 -18.31 7.78 -7.24
N ASP A 128 -17.23 7.70 -6.48
CA ASP A 128 -16.99 8.51 -5.29
C ASP A 128 -18.16 8.45 -4.29
N SER A 129 -18.72 7.25 -4.13
CA SER A 129 -19.91 7.01 -3.31
C SER A 129 -19.60 7.14 -1.82
N ASP A 130 -20.55 7.69 -1.06
CA ASP A 130 -20.47 7.92 0.40
C ASP A 130 -19.19 8.64 0.83
N ALA A 131 -18.67 9.51 -0.04
CA ALA A 131 -17.35 10.04 0.13
C ALA A 131 -17.28 11.11 1.20
N VAL A 132 -16.24 11.03 2.02
CA VAL A 132 -15.90 12.03 3.03
C VAL A 132 -14.41 12.30 2.94
N GLU A 133 -14.02 13.56 3.11
CA GLU A 133 -12.63 13.97 3.21
C GLU A 133 -12.33 14.34 4.66
N TYR A 134 -11.20 13.86 5.16
CA TYR A 134 -10.73 14.06 6.53
C TYR A 134 -9.34 14.68 6.51
N ASP A 135 -9.00 15.40 7.57
CA ASP A 135 -7.63 15.82 7.80
C ASP A 135 -6.76 14.59 8.08
N LEU A 136 -5.55 14.57 7.52
CA LEU A 136 -4.54 13.56 7.80
C LEU A 136 -3.69 14.06 8.96
N HIS A 137 -3.67 13.31 10.06
CA HIS A 137 -2.90 13.70 11.23
C HIS A 137 -1.42 13.91 10.86
N PRO A 138 -0.74 14.95 11.38
CA PRO A 138 0.66 15.22 11.05
C PRO A 138 1.60 14.03 11.25
N ASN A 139 1.39 13.22 12.29
CA ASN A 139 2.20 12.02 12.58
C ASN A 139 1.92 10.84 11.62
N CYS A 140 0.79 10.86 10.91
CA CYS A 140 0.46 9.86 9.90
C CYS A 140 0.84 10.35 8.49
N ARG A 141 1.35 11.58 8.34
CA ARG A 141 1.61 12.22 7.03
C ARG A 141 2.96 11.86 6.44
N ASP A 142 3.93 11.40 7.21
CA ASP A 142 5.30 11.18 6.74
C ASP A 142 5.58 9.75 6.27
N GLY A 143 4.60 8.84 6.33
CA GLY A 143 4.72 7.45 5.89
C GLY A 143 5.27 7.29 4.47
N LEU A 144 6.18 6.33 4.31
CA LEU A 144 6.86 6.04 3.04
C LEU A 144 5.99 5.19 2.10
N TYR A 145 5.20 4.29 2.69
CA TYR A 145 4.26 3.38 2.05
C TYR A 145 3.07 3.18 2.99
N TYR A 146 1.87 3.03 2.45
CA TYR A 146 0.63 2.85 3.21
C TYR A 146 -0.12 1.64 2.68
N TRP A 147 -0.73 0.86 3.57
CA TRP A 147 -1.62 -0.23 3.21
C TRP A 147 -2.65 -0.44 4.32
N GLY A 148 -3.64 -1.28 4.06
CA GLY A 148 -4.64 -1.62 5.06
C GLY A 148 -4.97 -3.11 5.05
N LEU A 149 -5.53 -3.55 6.16
CA LEU A 149 -6.23 -4.81 6.34
C LEU A 149 -7.64 -4.49 6.89
N PRO A 150 -8.58 -5.44 6.97
CA PRO A 150 -9.99 -5.14 7.23
C PRO A 150 -10.29 -4.22 8.42
N ASN A 151 -9.43 -4.17 9.45
CA ASN A 151 -9.67 -3.38 10.65
C ASN A 151 -8.52 -2.42 11.04
N HIS A 152 -7.51 -2.23 10.20
CA HIS A 152 -6.36 -1.40 10.54
C HIS A 152 -5.73 -0.77 9.31
N TYR A 153 -5.20 0.43 9.50
CA TYR A 153 -4.25 1.05 8.59
C TYR A 153 -2.83 0.76 9.05
N TYR A 154 -1.93 0.76 8.09
CA TYR A 154 -0.52 0.60 8.32
C TYR A 154 0.26 1.56 7.44
N PHE A 155 1.39 2.03 7.96
CA PHE A 155 2.36 2.73 7.13
C PHE A 155 3.78 2.51 7.60
N LEU A 156 4.69 2.44 6.64
CA LEU A 156 6.12 2.36 6.91
C LEU A 156 6.64 3.74 7.31
N LYS A 157 7.26 3.87 8.48
CA LYS A 157 7.78 5.16 8.95
C LYS A 157 9.09 5.52 8.24
N PRO A 158 9.40 6.82 8.03
CA PRO A 158 10.77 7.23 7.74
C PRO A 158 11.67 6.75 8.88
N ALA A 159 12.90 6.29 8.53
CA ALA A 159 13.81 5.59 9.43
C ALA A 159 13.82 6.15 10.86
N SER A 160 13.66 5.27 11.85
CA SER A 160 13.61 5.63 13.26
C SER A 160 14.96 5.35 13.94
N LYS A 161 15.07 5.75 15.22
CA LYS A 161 16.25 5.42 16.05
C LYS A 161 16.50 3.91 16.18
N TRP A 162 15.50 3.08 15.91
CA TRP A 162 15.56 1.63 16.04
C TRP A 162 15.59 0.91 14.67
N GLY A 163 15.80 1.66 13.59
CA GLY A 163 15.79 1.13 12.23
C GLY A 163 14.47 1.36 11.50
N VAL A 164 14.08 0.43 10.65
CA VAL A 164 12.85 0.55 9.85
C VAL A 164 11.69 -0.08 10.61
N GLU A 165 10.67 0.74 10.88
CA GLU A 165 9.46 0.36 11.60
C GLU A 165 8.21 0.65 10.77
N TYR A 166 7.15 -0.10 11.00
CA TYR A 166 5.82 0.22 10.51
C TYR A 166 4.85 0.48 11.66
N TYR A 167 3.98 1.44 11.43
CA TYR A 167 2.94 1.89 12.33
C TYR A 167 1.64 1.13 12.03
N LYS A 168 0.85 0.86 13.07
CA LYS A 168 -0.49 0.29 12.97
C LYS A 168 -1.46 1.20 13.72
N CYS A 169 -2.52 1.64 13.05
CA CYS A 169 -3.55 2.50 13.65
C CYS A 169 -4.96 2.17 13.14
N THR A 170 -5.96 2.71 13.83
CA THR A 170 -7.39 2.58 13.52
C THR A 170 -8.01 3.85 12.97
N ASP A 171 -7.33 4.99 13.14
CA ASP A 171 -7.73 6.28 12.59
C ASP A 171 -6.49 7.07 12.12
N LEU A 172 -6.55 7.58 10.88
CA LEU A 172 -5.51 8.42 10.28
C LEU A 172 -5.71 9.91 10.59
N SER A 173 -6.87 10.34 11.10
CA SER A 173 -7.10 11.75 11.50
C SER A 173 -6.72 12.04 12.95
N GLU A 174 -6.69 11.02 13.82
CA GLU A 174 -6.51 11.18 15.28
C GLU A 174 -5.21 10.56 15.84
N ASP A 175 -4.34 10.00 14.98
CA ASP A 175 -3.10 9.30 15.39
C ASP A 175 -3.32 8.23 16.47
N GLU A 176 -4.39 7.45 16.31
CA GLU A 176 -4.71 6.35 17.21
C GLU A 176 -3.74 5.18 17.02
N CYS A 177 -2.51 5.35 17.54
CA CYS A 177 -1.49 4.31 17.58
C CYS A 177 -2.04 3.08 18.29
N THR A 178 -2.16 1.97 17.57
CA THR A 178 -2.38 0.68 18.21
C THR A 178 -1.03 0.05 18.58
N ASP A 179 -0.10 0.03 17.62
CA ASP A 179 1.20 -0.62 17.78
C ASP A 179 2.25 -0.05 16.81
N VAL A 180 3.53 -0.26 17.14
CA VAL A 180 4.67 -0.01 16.26
C VAL A 180 5.53 -1.27 16.22
N TYR A 181 5.93 -1.70 15.03
CA TYR A 181 6.69 -2.93 14.84
C TYR A 181 7.92 -2.69 13.98
N SER A 182 9.04 -3.30 14.33
CA SER A 182 10.21 -3.40 13.45
C SER A 182 9.87 -4.28 12.23
N VAL A 183 10.52 -4.05 11.10
CA VAL A 183 10.37 -4.88 9.89
C VAL A 183 11.46 -5.95 9.86
N HIS A 184 11.09 -7.19 9.52
CA HIS A 184 12.03 -8.30 9.37
C HIS A 184 13.06 -8.03 8.25
N PRO A 185 14.34 -8.40 8.42
CA PRO A 185 15.38 -8.15 7.40
C PRO A 185 15.04 -8.65 5.99
N ASP A 186 14.45 -9.84 5.85
CA ASP A 186 14.07 -10.38 4.53
C ASP A 186 13.01 -9.53 3.82
N VAL A 187 12.12 -8.90 4.58
CA VAL A 187 11.12 -7.96 4.05
C VAL A 187 11.80 -6.66 3.63
N LEU A 188 12.76 -6.18 4.42
CA LEU A 188 13.57 -4.99 4.07
C LEU A 188 14.38 -5.20 2.81
N ASN A 189 15.05 -6.34 2.66
CA ASN A 189 15.86 -6.68 1.50
C ASN A 189 15.07 -6.66 0.18
N PHE A 190 13.75 -6.81 0.26
CA PHE A 190 12.86 -6.75 -0.90
C PHE A 190 12.50 -5.31 -1.31
N LEU A 191 12.77 -4.32 -0.45
CA LEU A 191 12.47 -2.91 -0.70
C LEU A 191 13.62 -2.19 -1.42
N PRO A 192 13.29 -1.20 -2.29
CA PRO A 192 14.30 -0.30 -2.82
C PRO A 192 15.02 0.46 -1.70
N GLY A 193 16.35 0.36 -1.66
CA GLY A 193 17.18 0.92 -0.58
C GLY A 193 17.27 0.05 0.67
N GLY A 194 16.70 -1.16 0.66
CA GLY A 194 16.75 -2.07 1.81
C GLY A 194 18.02 -2.94 1.91
N LEU A 195 18.83 -3.00 0.85
CA LEU A 195 20.13 -3.66 0.89
C LEU A 195 21.19 -2.71 1.48
N GLU A 196 21.79 -3.07 2.61
CA GLU A 196 23.15 -2.62 2.94
C GLU A 196 24.15 -3.66 2.42
N PRO A 197 25.29 -3.26 1.82
CA PRO A 197 26.45 -4.13 1.76
C PRO A 197 26.85 -4.48 3.19
N SER A 198 27.06 -5.76 3.47
CA SER A 198 27.87 -6.15 4.62
C SER A 198 29.31 -5.75 4.29
N ASP A 199 29.85 -4.76 5.01
CA ASP A 199 31.30 -4.55 5.11
C ASP A 199 31.92 -5.64 6.00
#